data_AF-A0A9P8EZC2-F1
#
_entry.id   AF-A0A9P8EZC2-F1
#
_cell.length_a   1.000
_cell.length_b   1.000
_cell.length_c   1.000
_cell.angle_alpha   90.00
_cell.angle_beta   90.00
_cell.angle_gamma   90.00
#
_symmetry.space_group_name_H-M   'P 1'
#
loop_
_entity.id
_entity.type
_entity.pdbx_description
1 polymer ?
#
loop_
_entity_poly.entity_id
_entity_poly.type
_entity_poly.pdbx_seq_one_letter_code
_entity_poly.pdbx_strand_id
1 'polypeptide(L)'
;QEVDKATSSDEFYGAGIITARLYRPWLGAKLLQTLPKSLKKIAVLEQIRRKTTRWGPLLLDLLVSIKSAGNAGPLVVGHQLGYIEPSTIRQALKGIFQNLSSPSPIQNLEIGNHEGPKNAEQQFELEQPKVENAYMKILDQLFGNRLHVANRLGADDAGVSNEISASPEYGFGSLVARSEHRERFISEVQTAAKSGDFATDAPKQQLSQWLLEAQQAPKANSLAPEVISSLNSDKSALATELLSNQGLFFKESQWLIGSDAWAYDLGNSGVHHVLASDKNVNMLIIDSQPYSERAAADASRRKKDIGLYAMN
;
A
#
# COMPACT_ATOMS: atom_id res chain seq x y z
N GLN A 1 -2.37 16.84 -22.77
CA GLN A 1 -3.26 16.21 -23.77
C GLN A 1 -4.15 17.23 -24.46
N GLU A 2 -5.12 17.88 -23.80
CA GLU A 2 -6.01 18.82 -24.52
C GLU A 2 -5.30 20.08 -25.03
N VAL A 3 -4.29 20.60 -24.30
CA VAL A 3 -3.44 21.70 -24.79
C VAL A 3 -2.61 21.27 -26.01
N ASP A 4 -2.12 20.04 -26.05
CA ASP A 4 -1.35 19.51 -27.19
C ASP A 4 -2.22 19.31 -28.44
N LYS A 5 -3.52 19.08 -28.24
CA LYS A 5 -4.54 18.97 -29.30
C LYS A 5 -5.18 20.31 -29.67
N ALA A 6 -4.65 21.43 -29.17
CA ALA A 6 -5.19 22.75 -29.48
C ALA A 6 -5.00 23.06 -30.98
N THR A 7 -6.03 23.63 -31.58
CA THR A 7 -6.02 24.11 -32.97
C THR A 7 -5.82 25.62 -33.00
N SER A 8 -5.49 26.19 -34.16
CA SER A 8 -5.29 27.65 -34.30
C SER A 8 -6.52 28.50 -33.93
N SER A 9 -7.71 27.88 -33.84
CA SER A 9 -8.95 28.52 -33.36
C SER A 9 -9.12 28.50 -31.84
N ASP A 10 -8.32 27.72 -31.10
CA ASP A 10 -8.39 27.66 -29.64
C ASP A 10 -7.57 28.82 -29.01
N GLU A 11 -8.14 29.49 -28.01
CA GLU A 11 -7.48 30.61 -27.30
C GLU A 11 -6.18 30.20 -26.57
N PHE A 12 -6.02 28.91 -26.31
CA PHE A 12 -4.84 28.31 -25.68
C PHE A 12 -3.89 27.65 -26.70
N TYR A 13 -4.04 27.94 -27.99
CA TYR A 13 -3.10 27.49 -29.01
C TYR A 13 -1.68 28.01 -28.74
N GLY A 14 -0.69 27.12 -28.82
CA GLY A 14 0.71 27.43 -28.52
C GLY A 14 1.02 27.57 -27.03
N ALA A 15 0.09 27.18 -26.15
CA ALA A 15 0.37 27.10 -24.72
C ALA A 15 1.25 25.89 -24.37
N GLY A 16 2.03 26.03 -23.29
CA GLY A 16 2.75 24.93 -22.66
C GLY A 16 2.22 24.67 -21.26
N ILE A 17 2.26 23.42 -20.82
CA ILE A 17 1.93 23.02 -19.44
C ILE A 17 3.21 22.60 -18.73
N ILE A 18 3.42 23.14 -17.53
CA ILE A 18 4.43 22.67 -16.59
C ILE A 18 3.71 22.05 -15.40
N THR A 19 3.89 20.75 -15.18
CA THR A 19 3.33 20.03 -14.04
C THR A 19 4.40 19.86 -12.96
N ALA A 20 4.23 20.53 -11.82
CA ALA A 20 5.10 20.34 -10.67
C ALA A 20 4.76 19.01 -9.97
N ARG A 21 5.68 18.03 -10.02
CA ARG A 21 5.53 16.75 -9.30
C ARG A 21 6.04 16.82 -7.85
N LEU A 22 7.01 17.69 -7.59
CA LEU A 22 7.59 17.92 -6.27
C LEU A 22 7.72 19.43 -6.05
N TYR A 23 7.07 19.95 -5.02
CA TYR A 23 7.03 21.38 -4.73
C TYR A 23 8.18 21.85 -3.82
N ARG A 24 8.73 20.96 -3.00
CA ARG A 24 9.82 21.23 -2.07
C ARG A 24 10.94 20.21 -2.23
N PRO A 25 12.22 20.64 -2.29
CA PRO A 25 12.69 22.03 -2.21
C PRO A 25 12.30 22.89 -3.44
N TRP A 26 12.07 24.19 -3.26
CA TRP A 26 11.72 25.12 -4.35
C TRP A 26 12.97 25.49 -5.17
N LEU A 27 12.91 25.25 -6.48
CA LEU A 27 14.04 25.47 -7.40
C LEU A 27 13.77 26.61 -8.40
N GLY A 28 13.37 27.79 -7.89
CA GLY A 28 12.97 28.94 -8.71
C GLY A 28 13.98 29.33 -9.80
N ALA A 29 15.28 29.35 -9.50
CA ALA A 29 16.32 29.69 -10.48
C ALA A 29 16.36 28.72 -11.68
N LYS A 30 16.21 27.42 -11.42
CA LYS A 30 16.20 26.39 -12.47
C LYS A 30 14.92 26.46 -13.29
N LEU A 31 13.78 26.73 -12.64
CA LEU A 31 12.50 26.95 -13.33
C LEU A 31 12.59 28.14 -14.29
N LEU A 32 13.18 29.26 -13.87
CA LEU A 32 13.30 30.43 -14.75
C LEU A 32 14.19 30.18 -15.98
N GLN A 33 15.22 29.32 -15.85
CA GLN A 33 16.07 28.94 -16.97
C GLN A 33 15.35 28.09 -18.03
N THR A 34 14.31 27.35 -17.64
CA THR A 34 13.54 26.51 -18.58
C THR A 34 12.40 27.26 -19.26
N LEU A 35 12.02 28.45 -18.78
CA LEU A 35 10.96 29.24 -19.39
C LEU A 35 11.43 29.91 -20.69
N PRO A 36 10.65 29.83 -21.78
CA PRO A 36 10.97 30.53 -23.02
C PRO A 36 11.04 32.04 -22.83
N LYS A 37 12.04 32.70 -23.43
CA LYS A 37 12.17 34.17 -23.38
C LYS A 37 11.01 34.92 -24.04
N SER A 38 10.25 34.26 -24.91
CA SER A 38 9.06 34.81 -25.58
C SER A 38 7.81 34.82 -24.68
N LEU A 39 7.87 34.22 -23.49
CA LEU A 39 6.73 34.06 -22.60
C LEU A 39 6.28 35.40 -22.01
N LYS A 40 5.02 35.78 -22.26
CA LYS A 40 4.44 37.04 -21.78
C LYS A 40 3.49 36.89 -20.59
N LYS A 41 2.89 35.70 -20.43
CA LYS A 41 1.83 35.46 -19.45
C LYS A 41 1.95 34.05 -18.88
N ILE A 42 1.67 33.90 -17.58
CA ILE A 42 1.67 32.63 -16.85
C ILE A 42 0.37 32.54 -16.05
N ALA A 43 -0.36 31.45 -16.25
CA ALA A 43 -1.41 31.02 -15.33
C ALA A 43 -0.82 30.04 -14.32
N VAL A 44 -0.92 30.34 -13.03
CA VAL A 44 -0.57 29.43 -11.94
C VAL A 44 -1.84 28.74 -11.48
N LEU A 45 -1.91 27.42 -11.65
CA LEU A 45 -3.06 26.61 -11.21
C LEU A 45 -2.67 25.87 -9.93
N GLU A 46 -3.31 26.19 -8.81
CA GLU A 46 -2.96 25.60 -7.52
C GLU A 46 -4.17 24.90 -6.88
N GLN A 47 -3.99 23.63 -6.52
CA GLN A 47 -5.03 22.84 -5.88
C GLN A 47 -4.90 22.93 -4.36
N ILE A 48 -5.60 23.87 -3.74
CA ILE A 48 -5.62 24.07 -2.28
C ILE A 48 -6.98 23.67 -1.74
N ARG A 49 -7.07 22.55 -1.01
CA ARG A 49 -8.33 22.08 -0.40
C ARG A 49 -8.76 22.86 0.83
N ARG A 50 -7.80 23.45 1.57
CA ARG A 50 -8.07 24.27 2.76
C ARG A 50 -7.29 25.58 2.64
N LYS A 51 -8.02 26.67 2.39
CA LYS A 51 -7.43 28.00 2.23
C LYS A 51 -6.99 28.54 3.59
N THR A 52 -5.70 28.47 3.87
CA THR A 52 -5.10 29.02 5.11
C THR A 52 -4.56 30.44 4.91
N THR A 53 -4.34 30.86 3.67
CA THR A 53 -3.79 32.17 3.29
C THR A 53 -4.57 32.79 2.14
N ARG A 54 -4.49 34.12 2.00
CA ARG A 54 -5.12 34.86 0.89
C ARG A 54 -4.53 34.51 -0.47
N TRP A 55 -3.24 34.20 -0.50
CA TRP A 55 -2.47 33.89 -1.70
C TRP A 55 -1.89 32.49 -1.58
N GLY A 56 -1.94 31.75 -2.68
CA GLY A 56 -1.38 30.40 -2.73
C GLY A 56 0.16 30.39 -2.66
N PRO A 57 0.77 29.45 -1.93
CA PRO A 57 2.21 29.42 -1.73
C PRO A 57 2.99 29.23 -3.05
N LEU A 58 2.47 28.45 -4.02
CA LEU A 58 3.11 28.30 -5.33
C LEU A 58 3.16 29.64 -6.10
N LEU A 59 2.07 30.39 -6.06
CA LEU A 59 2.00 31.71 -6.69
C LEU A 59 3.02 32.66 -6.07
N LEU A 60 3.11 32.69 -4.73
CA LEU A 60 4.03 33.58 -4.02
C LEU A 60 5.50 33.25 -4.35
N ASP A 61 5.88 31.97 -4.31
CA ASP A 61 7.26 31.56 -4.61
C ASP A 61 7.65 31.88 -6.06
N LEU A 62 6.72 31.72 -7.02
CA LEU A 62 6.95 32.09 -8.41
C LEU A 62 7.13 33.60 -8.59
N LEU A 63 6.26 34.40 -7.96
CA LEU A 63 6.36 35.87 -8.00
C LEU A 63 7.68 36.36 -7.40
N VAL A 64 8.09 35.80 -6.26
CA VAL A 64 9.39 36.12 -5.65
C VAL A 64 10.53 35.75 -6.59
N SER A 65 10.51 34.56 -7.18
CA SER A 65 11.55 34.10 -8.11
C SER A 65 11.68 35.02 -9.32
N ILE A 66 10.56 35.39 -9.95
CA ILE A 66 10.53 36.29 -11.11
C ILE A 66 11.04 37.69 -10.73
N LYS A 67 10.60 38.23 -9.59
CA LYS A 67 11.03 39.55 -9.12
C LYS A 67 12.53 39.58 -8.82
N SER A 68 13.06 38.53 -8.19
CA SER A 68 14.49 38.39 -7.90
C SER A 68 15.36 38.29 -9.15
N ALA A 69 14.80 37.93 -10.31
CA ALA A 69 15.52 37.87 -11.58
C ALA A 69 15.66 39.23 -12.30
N GLY A 70 15.13 40.33 -11.74
CA GLY A 70 15.47 41.70 -12.14
C GLY A 70 14.81 42.24 -13.43
N ASN A 71 14.00 41.45 -14.14
CA ASN A 71 13.30 41.87 -15.36
C ASN A 71 11.80 42.13 -15.10
N ALA A 72 11.17 42.95 -15.96
CA ALA A 72 9.73 42.97 -16.11
C ALA A 72 9.27 41.61 -16.66
N GLY A 73 9.10 40.64 -15.76
CA GLY A 73 8.75 39.27 -16.09
C GLY A 73 7.34 39.15 -16.68
N PRO A 74 6.96 37.94 -17.10
CA PRO A 74 5.62 37.70 -17.61
C PRO A 74 4.56 38.07 -16.57
N LEU A 75 3.38 38.47 -17.04
CA LEU A 75 2.21 38.64 -16.18
C LEU A 75 1.85 37.30 -15.54
N VAL A 76 1.82 37.24 -14.21
CA VAL A 76 1.47 36.03 -13.46
C VAL A 76 0.09 36.16 -12.85
N VAL A 77 -0.81 35.21 -13.16
CA VAL A 77 -2.18 35.17 -12.65
C VAL A 77 -2.42 33.83 -11.96
N GLY A 78 -2.70 33.86 -10.66
CA GLY A 78 -3.04 32.69 -9.87
C GLY A 78 -4.50 32.29 -10.02
N HIS A 79 -4.76 30.99 -10.01
CA HIS A 79 -6.07 30.37 -10.05
C HIS A 79 -6.13 29.26 -9.00
N GLN A 80 -7.29 29.05 -8.40
CA GLN A 80 -7.53 27.92 -7.52
C GLN A 80 -8.15 26.79 -8.35
N LEU A 81 -7.42 25.68 -8.47
CA LEU A 81 -7.83 24.55 -9.29
C LEU A 81 -8.61 23.54 -8.45
N GLY A 82 -9.90 23.44 -8.73
CA GLY A 82 -10.79 22.39 -8.24
C GLY A 82 -10.78 21.16 -9.14
N TYR A 83 -11.72 20.26 -8.91
CA TYR A 83 -12.00 19.15 -9.81
C TYR A 83 -12.61 19.65 -11.12
N ILE A 84 -12.08 19.17 -12.24
CA ILE A 84 -12.61 19.43 -13.58
C ILE A 84 -13.02 18.08 -14.17
N GLU A 85 -14.28 17.96 -14.56
CA GLU A 85 -14.76 16.77 -15.25
C GLU A 85 -14.09 16.67 -16.65
N PRO A 86 -13.67 15.48 -17.11
CA PRO A 86 -13.00 15.32 -18.40
C PRO A 86 -13.72 15.98 -19.59
N SER A 87 -15.05 15.90 -19.61
CA SER A 87 -15.93 16.51 -20.63
C SER A 87 -15.84 18.04 -20.68
N THR A 88 -15.42 18.69 -19.59
CA THR A 88 -15.42 20.15 -19.42
C THR A 88 -14.02 20.78 -19.47
N ILE A 89 -12.96 19.98 -19.67
CA ILE A 89 -11.55 20.47 -19.65
C ILE A 89 -11.33 21.62 -20.63
N ARG A 90 -11.86 21.54 -21.85
CA ARG A 90 -11.72 22.61 -22.85
C ARG A 90 -12.40 23.91 -22.41
N GLN A 91 -13.54 23.82 -21.75
CA GLN A 91 -14.25 24.99 -21.23
C GLN A 91 -13.46 25.65 -20.10
N ALA A 92 -12.89 24.84 -19.19
CA ALA A 92 -12.02 25.34 -18.13
C ALA A 92 -10.77 26.05 -18.68
N LEU A 93 -10.12 25.47 -19.69
CA LEU A 93 -8.97 26.09 -20.38
C LEU A 93 -9.35 27.43 -21.02
N LYS A 94 -10.49 27.52 -21.72
CA LYS A 94 -10.98 28.80 -22.25
C LYS A 94 -11.16 29.84 -21.16
N GLY A 95 -11.82 29.48 -20.04
CA GLY A 95 -11.99 30.40 -18.91
C GLY A 95 -10.67 30.94 -18.35
N ILE A 96 -9.66 30.07 -18.19
CA ILE A 96 -8.31 30.47 -17.75
C ILE A 96 -7.69 31.46 -18.75
N PHE A 97 -7.73 31.15 -20.05
CA PHE A 97 -7.09 31.97 -21.07
C PHE A 97 -7.82 33.29 -21.34
N GLN A 98 -9.14 33.33 -21.18
CA GLN A 98 -9.93 34.56 -21.19
C GLN A 98 -9.55 35.47 -20.03
N ASN A 99 -9.46 34.92 -18.81
CA ASN A 99 -9.00 35.68 -17.65
C ASN A 99 -7.57 36.20 -17.83
N LEU A 100 -6.66 35.34 -18.32
CA LEU A 100 -5.27 35.71 -18.60
C LEU A 100 -5.15 36.77 -19.72
N SER A 101 -6.10 36.79 -20.66
CA SER A 101 -6.14 37.73 -21.78
C SER A 101 -6.82 39.05 -21.46
N SER A 102 -7.58 39.11 -20.36
CA SER A 102 -8.25 40.33 -19.89
C SER A 102 -7.25 41.48 -19.63
N PRO A 103 -7.64 42.74 -19.88
CA PRO A 103 -6.87 43.92 -19.45
C PRO A 103 -6.68 43.98 -17.92
N SER A 104 -7.61 43.40 -17.16
CA SER A 104 -7.57 43.33 -15.70
C SER A 104 -7.90 41.91 -15.23
N PRO A 105 -6.92 40.98 -15.25
CA PRO A 105 -7.12 39.60 -14.81
C PRO A 105 -7.48 39.51 -13.33
N ILE A 106 -8.40 38.61 -13.01
CA ILE A 106 -8.80 38.32 -11.64
C ILE A 106 -7.82 37.31 -11.04
N GLN A 107 -7.25 37.65 -9.89
CA GLN A 107 -6.38 36.77 -9.13
C GLN A 107 -7.19 35.79 -8.25
N ASN A 108 -6.67 34.58 -8.11
CA ASN A 108 -7.27 33.47 -7.35
C ASN A 108 -8.68 33.09 -7.84
N LEU A 109 -8.95 33.24 -9.14
CA LEU A 109 -10.19 32.77 -9.72
C LEU A 109 -10.29 31.25 -9.57
N GLU A 110 -11.45 30.76 -9.15
CA GLU A 110 -11.72 29.33 -8.98
C GLU A 110 -12.05 28.70 -10.34
N ILE A 111 -11.41 27.55 -10.62
CA ILE A 111 -11.61 26.79 -11.85
C ILE A 111 -12.00 25.37 -11.47
N GLY A 112 -13.21 24.96 -11.89
CA GLY A 112 -13.77 23.65 -11.54
C GLY A 112 -14.45 23.65 -10.18
N ASN A 113 -14.90 22.48 -9.74
CA ASN A 113 -15.65 22.30 -8.51
C ASN A 113 -14.70 22.10 -7.33
N HIS A 114 -14.95 22.80 -6.21
CA HIS A 114 -14.13 22.69 -5.01
C HIS A 114 -14.20 21.26 -4.40
N GLU A 115 -15.38 20.63 -4.49
CA GLU A 115 -15.57 19.21 -4.17
C GLU A 115 -15.46 18.39 -5.46
N GLY A 116 -14.57 17.39 -5.48
CA GLY A 116 -14.57 16.36 -6.51
C GLY A 116 -15.78 15.43 -6.37
N PRO A 117 -16.01 14.51 -7.31
CA PRO A 117 -17.08 13.53 -7.19
C PRO A 117 -16.88 12.75 -5.89
N LYS A 118 -17.88 12.74 -5.00
CA LYS A 118 -17.85 11.92 -3.78
C LYS A 118 -17.73 10.42 -4.08
N ASN A 119 -18.07 10.03 -5.31
CA ASN A 119 -17.99 8.66 -5.84
C ASN A 119 -16.72 8.40 -6.66
N ALA A 120 -15.68 9.25 -6.56
CA ALA A 120 -14.39 9.03 -7.21
C ALA A 120 -13.39 8.27 -6.31
N GLU A 121 -13.88 7.55 -5.30
CA GLU A 121 -13.31 6.23 -5.05
C GLU A 121 -13.71 5.39 -6.27
N GLN A 122 -12.89 5.42 -7.32
CA GLN A 122 -12.76 4.20 -8.11
C GLN A 122 -12.45 3.14 -7.06
N GLN A 123 -13.43 2.30 -6.76
CA GLN A 123 -13.18 1.01 -6.14
C GLN A 123 -12.19 0.35 -7.08
N PHE A 124 -10.90 0.52 -6.82
CA PHE A 124 -9.91 -0.43 -7.27
C PHE A 124 -10.32 -1.69 -6.53
N GLU A 125 -11.15 -2.52 -7.17
CA GLU A 125 -11.31 -3.88 -6.71
C GLU A 125 -9.91 -4.47 -6.75
N LEU A 126 -9.38 -4.75 -5.56
CA LEU A 126 -8.10 -5.43 -5.41
C LEU A 126 -8.31 -6.83 -6.00
N GLU A 127 -7.95 -7.01 -7.27
CA GLU A 127 -7.98 -8.31 -7.93
C GLU A 127 -6.61 -8.97 -7.83
N GLN A 128 -6.62 -10.24 -7.43
CA GLN A 128 -5.41 -11.06 -7.43
C GLN A 128 -4.94 -11.33 -8.87
N PRO A 129 -3.69 -11.02 -9.23
CA PRO A 129 -3.16 -11.31 -10.56
C PRO A 129 -3.20 -12.80 -10.91
N LYS A 130 -3.50 -13.14 -12.17
CA LYS A 130 -3.61 -14.53 -12.63
C LYS A 130 -2.34 -15.37 -12.41
N VAL A 131 -1.17 -14.72 -12.44
CA VAL A 131 0.12 -15.37 -12.20
C VAL A 131 0.22 -15.86 -10.75
N GLU A 132 -0.33 -15.11 -9.79
CA GLU A 132 -0.33 -15.50 -8.39
C GLU A 132 -1.15 -16.76 -8.14
N ASN A 133 -2.26 -16.95 -8.89
CA ASN A 133 -3.12 -18.13 -8.75
C ASN A 133 -2.37 -19.45 -8.98
N ALA A 134 -1.35 -19.48 -9.86
CA ALA A 134 -0.56 -20.69 -10.08
C ALA A 134 0.28 -21.03 -8.85
N TYR A 135 0.94 -20.04 -8.26
CA TYR A 135 1.71 -20.21 -7.03
C TYR A 135 0.82 -20.56 -5.84
N MET A 136 -0.33 -19.90 -5.72
CA MET A 136 -1.31 -20.20 -4.67
C MET A 136 -1.80 -21.65 -4.74
N LYS A 137 -2.08 -22.17 -5.94
CA LYS A 137 -2.45 -23.59 -6.11
C LYS A 137 -1.35 -24.54 -5.65
N ILE A 138 -0.08 -24.22 -5.91
CA ILE A 138 1.05 -25.03 -5.45
C ILE A 138 1.16 -24.98 -3.92
N LEU A 139 1.02 -23.80 -3.32
CA LEU A 139 1.03 -23.64 -1.87
C LEU A 139 -0.14 -24.43 -1.23
N ASP A 140 -1.33 -24.35 -1.80
CA ASP A 140 -2.49 -25.13 -1.34
C ASP A 140 -2.27 -26.64 -1.47
N GLN A 141 -1.59 -27.12 -2.51
CA GLN A 141 -1.26 -28.54 -2.64
C GLN A 141 -0.22 -29.01 -1.61
N LEU A 142 0.77 -28.17 -1.29
CA LEU A 142 1.86 -28.52 -0.37
C LEU A 142 1.46 -28.38 1.10
N PHE A 143 0.67 -27.35 1.42
CA PHE A 143 0.35 -26.98 2.79
C PHE A 143 -1.12 -27.26 3.14
N GLY A 144 -2.02 -27.25 2.15
CA GLY A 144 -3.44 -27.54 2.33
C GLY A 144 -4.04 -26.72 3.48
N ASN A 145 -4.72 -27.41 4.39
CA ASN A 145 -5.38 -26.79 5.55
C ASN A 145 -4.41 -26.10 6.52
N ARG A 146 -3.10 -26.33 6.40
CA ARG A 146 -2.10 -25.67 7.25
C ARG A 146 -1.57 -24.38 6.61
N LEU A 147 -1.95 -24.04 5.38
CA LEU A 147 -1.52 -22.79 4.74
C LEU A 147 -2.20 -21.59 5.41
N HIS A 148 -1.40 -20.66 5.91
CA HIS A 148 -1.87 -19.36 6.35
C HIS A 148 -1.16 -18.25 5.59
N VAL A 149 -1.92 -17.35 4.96
CA VAL A 149 -1.40 -16.17 4.24
C VAL A 149 -1.90 -14.93 4.97
N ALA A 150 -0.97 -14.14 5.49
CA ALA A 150 -1.26 -13.04 6.40
C ALA A 150 -1.96 -11.84 5.74
N ASN A 151 -1.67 -11.62 4.47
CA ASN A 151 -2.15 -10.47 3.69
C ASN A 151 -3.12 -10.92 2.59
N ARG A 152 -3.93 -11.94 2.88
CA ARG A 152 -4.93 -12.46 1.95
C ARG A 152 -6.05 -11.43 1.77
N LEU A 153 -6.34 -11.07 0.52
CA LEU A 153 -7.44 -10.16 0.20
C LEU A 153 -8.78 -10.72 0.70
N GLY A 154 -9.57 -9.87 1.36
CA GLY A 154 -10.87 -10.25 1.92
C GLY A 154 -10.79 -11.11 3.19
N ALA A 155 -9.62 -11.18 3.84
CA ALA A 155 -9.53 -11.71 5.20
C ALA A 155 -10.26 -10.79 6.19
N ASP A 156 -10.94 -11.38 7.17
CA ASP A 156 -11.62 -10.65 8.24
C ASP A 156 -10.59 -10.17 9.28
N ASP A 157 -9.90 -9.08 8.96
CA ASP A 157 -8.81 -8.52 9.78
C ASP A 157 -9.34 -7.58 10.89
N ALA A 158 -10.36 -8.01 11.63
CA ALA A 158 -10.93 -7.29 12.78
C ALA A 158 -11.27 -5.80 12.51
N GLY A 159 -11.71 -5.48 11.29
CA GLY A 159 -12.08 -4.12 10.87
C GLY A 159 -10.92 -3.27 10.34
N VAL A 160 -9.75 -3.86 10.12
CA VAL A 160 -8.64 -3.24 9.38
C VAL A 160 -8.98 -3.21 7.88
N SER A 161 -8.66 -2.09 7.21
CA SER A 161 -8.91 -1.97 5.78
C SER A 161 -7.96 -2.84 4.97
N ASN A 162 -8.42 -3.33 3.81
CA ASN A 162 -7.61 -4.20 2.94
C ASN A 162 -6.29 -3.55 2.51
N GLU A 163 -6.24 -2.22 2.40
CA GLU A 163 -5.02 -1.50 2.03
C GLU A 163 -3.95 -1.60 3.13
N ILE A 164 -4.37 -1.57 4.39
CA ILE A 164 -3.47 -1.70 5.53
C ILE A 164 -3.10 -3.17 5.70
N SER A 165 -4.06 -4.09 5.61
CA SER A 165 -3.77 -5.51 5.81
C SER A 165 -2.93 -6.13 4.69
N ALA A 166 -2.97 -5.54 3.49
CA ALA A 166 -2.08 -5.88 2.39
C ALA A 166 -0.63 -5.43 2.61
N SER A 167 -0.33 -4.55 3.57
CA SER A 167 1.04 -4.05 3.79
C SER A 167 1.98 -5.13 4.37
N PRO A 168 3.28 -5.13 4.01
CA PRO A 168 4.24 -6.07 4.59
C PRO A 168 4.39 -5.93 6.10
N GLU A 169 4.37 -4.71 6.64
CA GLU A 169 4.50 -4.44 8.07
C GLU A 169 3.34 -5.04 8.85
N TYR A 170 2.10 -4.85 8.38
CA TYR A 170 0.93 -5.45 9.00
C TYR A 170 0.96 -6.97 8.92
N GLY A 171 1.18 -7.50 7.71
CA GLY A 171 1.22 -8.95 7.50
C GLY A 171 2.30 -9.61 8.36
N PHE A 172 3.49 -9.01 8.45
CA PHE A 172 4.55 -9.50 9.34
C PHE A 172 4.15 -9.46 10.81
N GLY A 173 3.60 -8.34 11.28
CA GLY A 173 3.12 -8.21 12.66
C GLY A 173 2.06 -9.25 13.01
N SER A 174 1.12 -9.51 12.10
CA SER A 174 0.11 -10.56 12.24
C SER A 174 0.74 -11.96 12.38
N LEU A 175 1.76 -12.26 11.59
CA LEU A 175 2.47 -13.55 11.67
C LEU A 175 3.25 -13.71 12.98
N VAL A 176 3.92 -12.66 13.45
CA VAL A 176 4.63 -12.66 14.74
C VAL A 176 3.65 -12.87 15.88
N ALA A 177 2.53 -12.13 15.90
CA ALA A 177 1.50 -12.26 16.92
C ALA A 177 0.91 -13.68 16.96
N ARG A 178 0.67 -14.29 15.79
CA ARG A 178 0.22 -15.68 15.68
C ARG A 178 1.24 -16.68 16.24
N SER A 179 2.53 -16.51 15.93
CA SER A 179 3.59 -17.38 16.45
C SER A 179 3.68 -17.29 17.97
N GLU A 180 3.68 -16.07 18.51
CA GLU A 180 3.73 -15.83 19.97
C GLU A 180 2.49 -16.37 20.68
N HIS A 181 1.30 -16.23 20.08
CA HIS A 181 0.08 -16.79 20.64
C HIS A 181 0.17 -18.32 20.75
N ARG A 182 0.70 -18.99 19.71
CA ARG A 182 0.90 -20.44 19.75
C ARG A 182 1.95 -20.87 20.78
N GLU A 183 3.03 -20.12 20.94
CA GLU A 183 4.04 -20.40 21.98
C GLU A 183 3.47 -20.28 23.39
N ARG A 184 2.62 -19.28 23.62
CA ARG A 184 1.88 -19.14 24.89
C ARG A 184 0.95 -20.33 25.12
N PHE A 185 0.20 -20.72 24.10
CA PHE A 185 -0.67 -21.89 24.17
C PHE A 185 0.09 -23.19 24.47
N ILE A 186 1.27 -23.40 23.88
CA ILE A 186 2.13 -24.54 24.22
C ILE A 186 2.50 -24.53 25.71
N SER A 187 2.77 -23.36 26.28
CA SER A 187 3.10 -23.20 27.71
C SER A 187 1.89 -23.49 28.61
N GLU A 188 0.70 -23.08 28.19
CA GLU A 188 -0.57 -23.41 28.85
C GLU A 188 -0.81 -24.93 28.83
N VAL A 189 -0.65 -25.57 27.67
CA VAL A 189 -0.75 -27.03 27.52
C VAL A 189 0.28 -27.75 28.40
N GLN A 190 1.51 -27.24 28.50
CA GLN A 190 2.54 -27.81 29.39
C GLN A 190 2.14 -27.72 30.87
N THR A 191 1.46 -26.65 31.26
CA THR A 191 0.96 -26.46 32.63
C THR A 191 -0.21 -27.40 32.89
N ALA A 192 -1.16 -27.47 31.95
CA ALA A 192 -2.32 -28.36 32.01
C ALA A 192 -1.90 -29.84 32.08
N ALA A 193 -0.92 -30.27 31.29
CA ALA A 193 -0.43 -31.65 31.31
C ALA A 193 0.16 -32.08 32.67
N LYS A 194 0.61 -31.12 33.49
CA LYS A 194 1.12 -31.35 34.85
C LYS A 194 0.03 -31.21 35.93
N SER A 195 -1.15 -30.69 35.61
CA SER A 195 -2.20 -30.44 36.58
C SER A 195 -2.98 -31.71 36.93
N GLY A 196 -3.74 -31.64 38.02
CA GLY A 196 -4.66 -32.69 38.46
C GLY A 196 -6.09 -32.52 37.96
N ASP A 197 -6.37 -31.49 37.16
CA ASP A 197 -7.71 -30.91 37.03
C ASP A 197 -8.55 -31.51 35.88
N PHE A 198 -8.00 -32.49 35.16
CA PHE A 198 -8.75 -33.29 34.19
C PHE A 198 -9.60 -34.35 34.89
N ALA A 199 -10.74 -34.71 34.29
CA ALA A 199 -11.60 -35.76 34.81
C ALA A 199 -10.98 -37.16 34.66
N THR A 200 -10.09 -37.34 33.68
CA THR A 200 -9.39 -38.59 33.37
C THR A 200 -7.90 -38.33 33.09
N ASP A 201 -7.09 -39.40 33.13
CA ASP A 201 -5.65 -39.29 32.80
C ASP A 201 -5.37 -39.31 31.29
N ALA A 202 -6.37 -39.67 30.46
CA ALA A 202 -6.20 -39.77 29.01
C ALA A 202 -5.77 -38.43 28.35
N PRO A 203 -6.38 -37.27 28.66
CA PRO A 203 -5.91 -35.98 28.16
C PRO A 203 -4.46 -35.68 28.51
N LYS A 204 -4.01 -36.01 29.72
CA LYS A 204 -2.63 -35.71 30.15
C LYS A 204 -1.60 -36.47 29.31
N GLN A 205 -1.87 -37.75 29.03
CA GLN A 205 -1.01 -38.58 28.21
C GLN A 205 -0.94 -38.03 26.78
N GLN A 206 -2.09 -37.69 26.19
CA GLN A 206 -2.18 -37.14 24.83
C GLN A 206 -1.50 -35.78 24.71
N LEU A 207 -1.72 -34.87 25.66
CA LEU A 207 -1.06 -33.55 25.69
C LEU A 207 0.46 -33.68 25.83
N SER A 208 0.93 -34.61 26.68
CA SER A 208 2.36 -34.86 26.87
C SER A 208 3.01 -35.43 25.61
N GLN A 209 2.34 -36.34 24.91
CA GLN A 209 2.82 -36.87 23.62
C GLN A 209 2.87 -35.77 22.55
N TRP A 210 1.84 -34.93 22.47
CA TRP A 210 1.81 -33.80 21.54
C TRP A 210 2.91 -32.76 21.84
N LEU A 211 3.17 -32.44 23.12
CA LEU A 211 4.19 -31.47 23.52
C LEU A 211 5.60 -31.82 23.03
N LEU A 212 5.95 -33.11 22.98
CA LEU A 212 7.25 -33.57 22.48
C LEU A 212 7.45 -33.25 21.00
N GLU A 213 6.36 -33.20 20.24
CA GLU A 213 6.38 -33.05 18.79
C GLU A 213 5.74 -31.72 18.34
N ALA A 214 5.32 -30.86 19.27
CA ALA A 214 4.54 -29.63 19.02
C ALA A 214 5.25 -28.63 18.10
N GLN A 215 6.57 -28.74 17.97
CA GLN A 215 7.39 -27.93 17.06
C GLN A 215 7.52 -28.53 15.65
N GLN A 216 7.24 -29.81 15.46
CA GLN A 216 7.33 -30.50 14.17
C GLN A 216 5.94 -30.54 13.52
N ALA A 217 5.73 -29.71 12.49
CA ALA A 217 4.40 -29.52 11.92
C ALA A 217 3.70 -30.82 11.46
N PRO A 218 4.36 -31.76 10.73
CA PRO A 218 3.69 -32.99 10.30
C PRO A 218 3.21 -33.84 11.48
N LYS A 219 4.04 -33.97 12.52
CA LYS A 219 3.73 -34.80 13.70
C LYS A 219 2.71 -34.14 14.61
N ALA A 220 2.90 -32.87 14.96
CA ALA A 220 1.95 -32.10 15.76
C ALA A 220 0.54 -32.15 15.16
N ASN A 221 0.43 -31.98 13.84
CA ASN A 221 -0.84 -31.99 13.14
C ASN A 221 -1.48 -33.39 13.07
N SER A 222 -0.67 -34.45 13.00
CA SER A 222 -1.19 -35.82 13.05
C SER A 222 -1.73 -36.21 14.43
N LEU A 223 -1.17 -35.66 15.50
CA LEU A 223 -1.58 -35.92 16.90
C LEU A 223 -2.74 -35.04 17.35
N ALA A 224 -2.90 -33.85 16.76
CA ALA A 224 -3.91 -32.87 17.17
C ALA A 224 -5.36 -33.42 17.20
N PRO A 225 -5.84 -34.22 16.22
CA PRO A 225 -7.19 -34.77 16.27
C PRO A 225 -7.43 -35.69 17.48
N GLU A 226 -6.45 -36.50 17.87
CA GLU A 226 -6.53 -37.40 19.01
C GLU A 226 -6.58 -36.61 20.33
N VAL A 227 -5.74 -35.58 20.45
CA VAL A 227 -5.76 -34.64 21.60
C VAL A 227 -7.13 -33.98 21.72
N ILE A 228 -7.66 -33.43 20.63
CA ILE A 228 -8.96 -32.75 20.60
C ILE A 228 -10.09 -33.71 20.98
N SER A 229 -10.06 -34.95 20.47
CA SER A 229 -11.05 -35.97 20.82
C SER A 229 -11.00 -36.34 22.30
N SER A 230 -9.79 -36.47 22.87
CA SER A 230 -9.60 -36.76 24.29
C SER A 230 -10.12 -35.62 25.17
N LEU A 231 -9.84 -34.36 24.82
CA LEU A 231 -10.33 -33.19 25.56
C LEU A 231 -11.87 -33.09 25.50
N ASN A 232 -12.48 -33.34 24.35
CA ASN A 232 -13.94 -33.34 24.20
C ASN A 232 -14.63 -34.41 25.07
N SER A 233 -13.95 -35.53 25.30
CA SER A 233 -14.48 -36.63 26.13
C SER A 233 -14.38 -36.32 27.62
N ASP A 234 -13.35 -35.57 28.04
CA ASP A 234 -13.05 -35.26 29.44
C ASP A 234 -14.05 -34.26 30.07
N LYS A 235 -14.50 -33.25 29.31
CA LYS A 235 -15.50 -32.25 29.72
C LYS A 235 -15.16 -31.45 30.99
N SER A 236 -13.92 -31.49 31.48
CA SER A 236 -13.48 -30.59 32.56
C SER A 236 -13.45 -29.13 32.11
N ALA A 237 -13.41 -28.22 33.08
CA ALA A 237 -13.24 -26.80 32.81
C ALA A 237 -11.93 -26.53 32.05
N LEU A 238 -10.84 -27.19 32.47
CA LEU A 238 -9.53 -27.09 31.82
C LEU A 238 -9.56 -27.62 30.38
N ALA A 239 -10.24 -28.74 30.13
CA ALA A 239 -10.40 -29.25 28.77
C ALA A 239 -11.19 -28.27 27.89
N THR A 240 -12.23 -27.64 28.44
CA THR A 240 -13.05 -26.66 27.72
C THR A 240 -12.25 -25.40 27.36
N GLU A 241 -11.40 -24.93 28.28
CA GLU A 241 -10.50 -23.81 28.04
C GLU A 241 -9.51 -24.09 26.90
N LEU A 242 -8.84 -25.25 26.92
CA LEU A 242 -7.93 -25.66 25.84
C LEU A 242 -8.65 -25.84 24.49
N LEU A 243 -9.88 -26.36 24.51
CA LEU A 243 -10.70 -26.54 23.31
C LEU A 243 -11.12 -25.21 22.67
N SER A 244 -11.24 -24.12 23.44
CA SER A 244 -11.52 -22.79 22.88
C SER A 244 -10.46 -22.34 21.87
N ASN A 245 -9.22 -22.83 22.04
CA ASN A 245 -8.07 -22.55 21.20
C ASN A 245 -7.58 -23.80 20.43
N GLN A 246 -8.45 -24.77 20.16
CA GLN A 246 -8.09 -26.06 19.53
C GLN A 246 -7.32 -25.94 18.21
N GLY A 247 -7.49 -24.84 17.46
CA GLY A 247 -6.74 -24.58 16.23
C GLY A 247 -5.22 -24.50 16.45
N LEU A 248 -4.78 -24.11 17.65
CA LEU A 248 -3.36 -23.96 18.00
C LEU A 248 -2.63 -25.30 18.21
N PHE A 249 -3.37 -26.42 18.33
CA PHE A 249 -2.76 -27.75 18.29
C PHE A 249 -2.11 -28.05 16.93
N PHE A 250 -2.62 -27.43 15.87
CA PHE A 250 -2.03 -27.50 14.55
C PHE A 250 -0.93 -26.45 14.40
N LYS A 251 0.17 -26.82 13.74
CA LYS A 251 1.23 -25.92 13.30
C LYS A 251 1.01 -25.55 11.83
N GLU A 252 0.59 -24.32 11.63
CA GLU A 252 0.41 -23.72 10.32
C GLU A 252 1.76 -23.47 9.62
N SER A 253 1.70 -23.28 8.30
CA SER A 253 2.77 -22.69 7.49
C SER A 253 2.39 -21.24 7.24
N GLN A 254 3.16 -20.33 7.83
CA GLN A 254 2.91 -18.90 7.78
C GLN A 254 3.59 -18.28 6.57
N TRP A 255 2.81 -17.60 5.73
CA TRP A 255 3.27 -16.99 4.49
C TRP A 255 2.88 -15.51 4.40
N LEU A 256 3.81 -14.72 3.86
CA LEU A 256 3.60 -13.36 3.40
C LEU A 256 3.86 -13.33 1.89
N ILE A 257 2.88 -12.89 1.09
CA ILE A 257 2.95 -13.03 -0.37
C ILE A 257 2.72 -11.68 -1.02
N GLY A 258 3.57 -11.26 -1.94
CA GLY A 258 3.37 -10.00 -2.65
C GLY A 258 4.04 -9.96 -4.00
N SER A 259 3.73 -8.92 -4.78
CA SER A 259 4.36 -8.68 -6.07
C SER A 259 5.73 -8.03 -5.94
N ASP A 260 6.45 -7.94 -7.06
CA ASP A 260 7.65 -7.12 -7.18
C ASP A 260 7.39 -5.66 -6.78
N ALA A 261 6.34 -5.02 -7.31
CA ALA A 261 5.99 -3.65 -6.96
C ALA A 261 5.67 -3.48 -5.46
N TRP A 262 4.98 -4.46 -4.86
CA TRP A 262 4.70 -4.48 -3.42
C TRP A 262 5.97 -4.47 -2.57
N ALA A 263 6.99 -5.25 -2.97
CA ALA A 263 8.26 -5.30 -2.26
C ALA A 263 9.14 -4.06 -2.48
N TYR A 264 9.04 -3.38 -3.62
CA TYR A 264 9.90 -2.23 -3.96
C TYR A 264 9.34 -0.86 -3.57
N ASP A 265 8.06 -0.59 -3.83
CA ASP A 265 7.50 0.78 -3.71
C ASP A 265 6.88 1.00 -2.33
N LEU A 266 5.99 0.10 -1.89
CA LEU A 266 5.30 0.20 -0.61
C LEU A 266 6.05 -0.48 0.53
N GLY A 267 6.75 -1.58 0.23
CA GLY A 267 7.26 -2.49 1.26
C GLY A 267 8.75 -2.47 1.52
N ASN A 268 9.54 -1.57 0.94
CA ASN A 268 11.00 -1.68 1.04
C ASN A 268 11.52 -1.60 2.50
N SER A 269 10.84 -0.87 3.39
CA SER A 269 11.12 -0.91 4.84
C SER A 269 10.58 -2.18 5.50
N GLY A 270 9.34 -2.56 5.23
CA GLY A 270 8.68 -3.72 5.84
C GLY A 270 9.31 -5.04 5.45
N VAL A 271 9.60 -5.25 4.17
CA VAL A 271 10.30 -6.42 3.64
C VAL A 271 11.70 -6.54 4.24
N HIS A 272 12.43 -5.43 4.37
CA HIS A 272 13.72 -5.45 5.06
C HIS A 272 13.58 -5.87 6.53
N HIS A 273 12.56 -5.36 7.23
CA HIS A 273 12.27 -5.76 8.60
C HIS A 273 11.93 -7.25 8.71
N VAL A 274 11.14 -7.80 7.79
CA VAL A 274 10.83 -9.23 7.74
C VAL A 274 12.11 -10.04 7.62
N LEU A 275 12.96 -9.71 6.65
CA LEU A 275 14.23 -10.42 6.39
C LEU A 275 15.21 -10.32 7.56
N ALA A 276 15.34 -9.15 8.17
CA ALA A 276 16.27 -8.92 9.27
C ALA A 276 15.76 -9.44 10.64
N SER A 277 14.51 -9.89 10.72
CA SER A 277 13.88 -10.25 12.00
C SER A 277 14.31 -11.60 12.60
N ASP A 278 14.91 -12.47 11.79
CA ASP A 278 15.23 -13.87 12.13
C ASP A 278 14.00 -14.67 12.62
N LYS A 279 12.78 -14.22 12.26
CA LYS A 279 11.54 -14.92 12.57
C LYS A 279 11.25 -15.99 11.52
N ASN A 280 10.66 -17.10 11.95
CA ASN A 280 10.29 -18.21 11.07
C ASN A 280 9.03 -17.88 10.26
N VAL A 281 9.21 -17.05 9.23
CA VAL A 281 8.16 -16.62 8.29
C VAL A 281 8.61 -16.97 6.87
N ASN A 282 7.68 -17.46 6.05
CA ASN A 282 7.93 -17.67 4.64
C ASN A 282 7.49 -16.43 3.86
N MET A 283 8.33 -15.92 2.96
CA MET A 283 7.98 -14.79 2.10
C MET A 283 8.09 -15.21 0.64
N LEU A 284 7.03 -14.98 -0.13
CA LEU A 284 6.99 -15.24 -1.58
C LEU A 284 6.79 -13.92 -2.33
N ILE A 285 7.79 -13.54 -3.12
CA ILE A 285 7.70 -12.39 -4.02
C ILE A 285 7.47 -12.88 -5.45
N ILE A 286 6.37 -12.47 -6.06
CA ILE A 286 5.94 -12.89 -7.39
C ILE A 286 6.27 -11.77 -8.37
N ASP A 287 7.26 -12.02 -9.23
CA ASP A 287 7.71 -11.05 -10.23
C ASP A 287 6.70 -10.98 -11.39
N SER A 288 5.80 -9.99 -11.36
CA SER A 288 4.53 -10.00 -12.11
C SER A 288 4.56 -9.27 -13.46
N GLN A 289 5.50 -8.35 -13.66
CA GLN A 289 5.59 -7.57 -14.90
C GLN A 289 6.27 -8.36 -16.06
N PRO A 290 5.87 -8.24 -17.33
CA PRO A 290 6.62 -8.84 -18.45
C PRO A 290 7.98 -8.14 -18.66
N TYR A 291 9.04 -8.90 -18.94
CA TYR A 291 10.39 -8.33 -19.19
C TYR A 291 10.39 -7.25 -20.30
N SER A 292 9.50 -7.38 -21.29
CA SER A 292 9.36 -6.47 -22.44
C SER A 292 8.69 -5.12 -22.09
N GLU A 293 7.67 -5.12 -21.23
CA GLU A 293 6.98 -3.88 -20.82
C GLU A 293 7.80 -3.08 -19.80
N ARG A 294 8.64 -3.77 -19.02
CA ARG A 294 9.60 -3.16 -18.08
C ARG A 294 10.67 -2.32 -18.77
N ALA A 295 11.20 -2.80 -19.90
CA ALA A 295 12.23 -2.09 -20.66
C ALA A 295 11.70 -0.78 -21.29
N ALA A 296 10.40 -0.74 -21.60
CA ALA A 296 9.76 0.43 -22.21
C ALA A 296 9.37 1.52 -21.20
N ALA A 297 9.02 1.14 -19.96
CA ALA A 297 8.56 2.08 -18.95
C ALA A 297 9.69 2.83 -18.23
N ASP A 298 10.87 2.22 -18.04
CA ASP A 298 11.92 2.84 -17.23
C ASP A 298 13.34 2.32 -17.52
N ALA A 299 13.87 2.62 -18.72
CA ALA A 299 15.21 2.22 -19.16
C ALA A 299 16.38 2.70 -18.25
N SER A 300 16.11 3.58 -17.28
CA SER A 300 17.11 4.17 -16.37
C SER A 300 17.17 3.53 -14.97
N ARG A 301 16.13 2.80 -14.55
CA ARG A 301 16.11 2.11 -13.24
C ARG A 301 16.67 0.70 -13.38
N ARG A 302 17.92 0.49 -12.94
CA ARG A 302 18.48 -0.86 -12.76
C ARG A 302 17.61 -1.64 -11.76
N LYS A 303 17.30 -2.90 -12.08
CA LYS A 303 16.62 -3.85 -11.15
C LYS A 303 17.40 -3.86 -9.83
N LYS A 304 16.78 -3.39 -8.75
CA LYS A 304 17.30 -3.67 -7.40
C LYS A 304 17.04 -5.14 -7.14
N ASP A 305 18.06 -5.95 -6.95
CA ASP A 305 17.86 -7.38 -6.76
C ASP A 305 17.48 -7.66 -5.31
N ILE A 306 16.19 -7.95 -5.04
CA ILE A 306 15.71 -8.29 -3.68
C ILE A 306 16.38 -9.56 -3.19
N GLY A 307 16.64 -10.53 -4.09
CA GLY A 307 17.35 -11.75 -3.74
C GLY A 307 18.76 -11.44 -3.26
N LEU A 308 19.49 -10.61 -3.99
CA LEU A 308 20.82 -10.15 -3.57
C LEU A 308 20.77 -9.36 -2.25
N TYR A 309 19.72 -8.55 -2.06
CA TYR A 309 19.52 -7.79 -0.83
C TYR A 309 19.25 -8.69 0.38
N ALA A 310 18.47 -9.76 0.21
CA ALA A 310 18.17 -10.74 1.24
C ALA A 310 19.37 -11.65 1.60
N MET A 311 20.40 -11.70 0.76
CA MET A 311 21.61 -12.50 0.99
C MET A 311 22.72 -11.74 1.73
N ASN A 312 22.59 -10.42 1.89
CA ASN A 312 23.55 -9.56 2.59
C ASN A 312 23.10 -9.25 4.01
#